data_AF-A0A7W6V3Y0-F1
#
_entry.id   AF-A0A7W6V3Y0-F1
#
_cell.length_a   1.000
_cell.length_b   1.000
_cell.length_c   1.000
_cell.angle_alpha   90.00
_cell.angle_beta   90.00
_cell.angle_gamma   90.00
#
_symmetry.space_group_name_H-M   'P 1'
#
loop_
_entity.id
_entity.type
_entity.pdbx_description
1 polymer ?
#
loop_
_entity_poly.entity_id
_entity_poly.type
_entity_poly.pdbx_seq_one_letter_code
_entity_poly.pdbx_strand_id
1 'polypeptide(L)'
;MASPRANWKGHIRFGEVTCPVALFTATSSFERISFNILNRKTGNRVRREFVDSETGNGRCVVLEPDEIASAVPDSDKTLSITAFIPCDEIDDVYFDKPYYLAPQEMGEEAFALLRDGMKEA
;
A
#
# COMPACT_ATOMS: atom_id res chain seq x y z
N MET A 1 -7.81 -18.03 13.11
CA MET A 1 -7.56 -16.71 12.49
C MET A 1 -6.53 -16.90 11.40
N ALA A 2 -6.77 -16.36 10.20
CA ALA A 2 -5.74 -16.34 9.16
C ALA A 2 -4.57 -15.46 9.64
N SER A 3 -3.33 -15.91 9.43
CA SER A 3 -2.14 -15.13 9.79
C SER A 3 -2.15 -13.77 9.07
N PRO A 4 -1.81 -12.66 9.74
CA PRO A 4 -1.77 -11.34 9.11
C PRO A 4 -0.83 -11.35 7.91
N ARG A 5 -1.31 -10.93 6.73
CA ARG A 5 -0.47 -10.76 5.55
C ARG A 5 -0.02 -9.30 5.48
N ALA A 6 1.29 -9.11 5.34
CA ALA A 6 1.84 -7.79 5.09
C ALA A 6 1.38 -7.29 3.71
N ASN A 7 0.91 -6.04 3.65
CA ASN A 7 0.57 -5.38 2.39
C ASN A 7 1.82 -4.86 1.68
N TRP A 8 2.84 -4.53 2.45
CA TRP A 8 4.11 -4.03 1.96
C TRP A 8 5.26 -4.48 2.87
N LYS A 9 6.44 -4.68 2.27
CA LYS A 9 7.69 -4.99 2.97
C LYS A 9 8.79 -4.11 2.39
N GLY A 10 9.67 -3.64 3.24
CA GLY A 10 10.81 -2.81 2.85
C GLY A 10 11.66 -2.47 4.07
N HIS A 11 12.32 -1.32 4.02
CA HIS A 11 13.20 -0.86 5.09
C HIS A 11 12.74 0.48 5.62
N ILE A 12 12.97 0.74 6.90
CA ILE A 12 12.92 2.09 7.46
C ILE A 12 14.35 2.54 7.76
N ARG A 13 14.67 3.78 7.39
CA ARG A 13 15.99 4.39 7.58
C ARG A 13 15.85 5.64 8.43
N PHE A 14 16.67 5.75 9.47
CA PHE A 14 16.78 6.95 10.30
C PHE A 14 18.26 7.19 10.61
N GLY A 15 18.79 8.31 10.12
CA GLY A 15 20.24 8.53 10.07
C GLY A 15 20.94 7.40 9.30
N GLU A 16 21.91 6.75 9.94
CA GLU A 16 22.68 5.63 9.38
C GLU A 16 22.07 4.25 9.68
N VAL A 17 21.04 4.20 10.54
CA VAL A 17 20.41 2.94 10.93
C VAL A 17 19.33 2.59 9.89
N THR A 18 19.37 1.35 9.42
CA THR A 18 18.35 0.78 8.52
C THR A 18 17.83 -0.52 9.13
N CYS A 19 16.52 -0.68 9.24
CA CYS A 19 15.92 -1.93 9.70
C CYS A 19 14.81 -2.43 8.78
N PRO A 20 14.73 -3.76 8.52
CA PRO A 20 13.69 -4.34 7.69
C PRO A 20 12.36 -4.36 8.45
N VAL A 21 11.30 -3.94 7.76
CA VAL A 21 9.96 -3.76 8.32
C VAL A 21 8.87 -4.22 7.36
N ALA A 22 7.67 -4.44 7.91
CA ALA A 22 6.47 -4.77 7.17
C ALA A 22 5.29 -3.92 7.63
N LEU A 23 4.45 -3.53 6.66
CA LEU A 23 3.21 -2.78 6.88
C LEU A 23 2.00 -3.70 6.81
N PHE A 24 1.15 -3.60 7.82
CA PHE A 24 -0.12 -4.32 7.95
C PHE A 24 -1.24 -3.28 8.03
N THR A 25 -2.31 -3.45 7.26
CA THR A 25 -3.47 -2.55 7.33
C THR A 25 -4.08 -2.64 8.72
N ALA A 26 -4.19 -1.51 9.42
CA ALA A 26 -4.77 -1.48 10.76
C ALA A 26 -6.30 -1.58 10.73
N THR A 27 -6.91 -1.18 9.61
CA THR A 27 -8.35 -1.27 9.36
C THR A 27 -8.66 -2.33 8.34
N SER A 28 -9.68 -3.13 8.61
CA SER A 28 -10.22 -4.11 7.68
C SER A 28 -11.44 -3.53 6.97
N SER A 29 -11.40 -3.41 5.65
CA SER A 29 -12.60 -3.10 4.85
C SER A 29 -13.42 -4.36 4.50
N PHE A 30 -13.19 -5.49 5.18
CA PHE A 30 -13.83 -6.78 4.89
C PHE A 30 -15.35 -6.81 5.05
N GLU A 31 -15.97 -5.76 5.60
CA GLU A 31 -17.43 -5.64 5.61
C GLU A 31 -18.03 -5.26 4.25
N ARG A 32 -17.22 -5.00 3.21
CA ARG A 32 -17.76 -4.83 1.87
C ARG A 32 -18.23 -6.16 1.31
N ILE A 33 -19.53 -6.42 1.44
CA ILE A 33 -20.24 -7.47 0.71
C ILE A 33 -20.01 -7.25 -0.79
N SER A 34 -19.28 -8.17 -1.43
CA SER A 34 -19.10 -8.18 -2.88
C SER A 34 -20.13 -9.08 -3.52
N PHE A 35 -20.82 -8.57 -4.55
CA PHE A 35 -21.81 -9.33 -5.30
C PHE A 35 -21.22 -9.86 -6.60
N ASN A 36 -21.60 -11.07 -6.98
CA ASN A 36 -21.36 -11.59 -8.33
C ASN A 36 -22.55 -11.23 -9.21
N ILE A 37 -22.27 -10.74 -10.42
CA ILE A 37 -23.31 -10.56 -11.44
C ILE A 37 -23.61 -11.94 -12.03
N LEU A 38 -24.87 -12.37 -11.93
CA LEU A 38 -25.35 -13.65 -12.45
C LEU A 38 -26.33 -13.43 -13.61
N ASN A 39 -26.28 -14.29 -14.62
CA ASN A 39 -27.32 -14.38 -15.63
C ASN A 39 -28.58 -14.99 -15.00
N ARG A 40 -29.70 -14.25 -14.98
CA ARG A 40 -30.94 -14.66 -14.31
C ARG A 40 -31.52 -15.99 -14.80
N LYS A 41 -31.33 -16.35 -16.07
CA LYS A 41 -31.92 -17.57 -16.66
C LYS A 41 -31.08 -18.81 -16.40
N THR A 42 -29.75 -18.67 -16.43
CA THR A 42 -28.83 -19.81 -16.32
C THR A 42 -28.18 -19.94 -14.95
N GLY A 43 -28.24 -18.90 -14.11
CA GLY A 43 -27.55 -18.84 -12.82
C GLY A 43 -26.04 -18.64 -12.92
N ASN A 44 -25.48 -18.60 -14.14
CA ASN A 44 -24.04 -18.52 -14.35
C ASN A 44 -23.48 -17.13 -14.06
N ARG A 45 -22.26 -17.07 -13.52
CA ARG A 45 -21.52 -15.81 -13.32
C ARG A 45 -21.17 -15.16 -14.66
N VAL A 46 -21.46 -13.88 -14.80
CA VAL A 46 -21.14 -13.09 -15.98
C VAL A 46 -19.67 -12.65 -15.94
N ARG A 47 -18.94 -12.87 -17.03
CA ARG A 47 -17.59 -12.35 -17.25
C ARG A 47 -17.69 -11.00 -17.95
N ARG A 48 -16.91 -10.01 -17.51
CA ARG A 48 -16.78 -8.72 -18.20
C ARG A 48 -15.64 -8.81 -19.21
N GLU A 49 -15.94 -8.52 -20.46
CA GLU A 49 -14.97 -8.43 -21.55
C GLU A 49 -15.08 -7.03 -22.16
N PHE A 50 -13.93 -6.39 -22.37
CA PHE A 50 -13.87 -5.12 -23.08
C PHE A 50 -13.70 -5.43 -24.57
N VAL A 51 -14.66 -5.01 -25.38
CA VAL A 51 -14.64 -5.19 -26.84
C VAL A 51 -14.53 -3.80 -27.45
N ASP A 52 -13.51 -3.60 -28.29
CA ASP A 52 -13.32 -2.36 -29.03
C ASP A 52 -14.33 -2.32 -30.19
N SER A 53 -15.28 -1.38 -30.13
CA SER A 53 -16.13 -1.06 -31.27
C SER A 53 -15.38 -0.01 -32.08
N GLU A 54 -14.89 -0.34 -33.27
CA GLU A 54 -14.12 0.55 -34.16
C GLU A 54 -14.74 1.96 -34.28
N THR A 55 -14.47 2.87 -33.35
CA THR A 55 -14.61 4.34 -33.46
C THR A 55 -14.48 5.02 -32.10
N GLY A 56 -13.36 5.71 -31.92
CA GLY A 56 -13.29 6.88 -31.05
C GLY A 56 -12.59 7.99 -31.83
N ASN A 57 -13.35 8.91 -32.42
CA ASN A 57 -12.83 10.13 -33.06
C ASN A 57 -12.33 11.15 -32.01
N GLY A 58 -11.45 10.69 -31.11
CA GLY A 58 -10.75 11.51 -30.13
C GLY A 58 -9.24 11.45 -30.37
N ARG A 59 -8.50 12.45 -29.90
CA ARG A 59 -7.04 12.36 -29.85
C ARG A 59 -6.67 11.37 -28.75
N CYS A 60 -6.35 10.15 -29.13
CA CYS A 60 -5.82 9.13 -28.23
C CYS A 60 -4.29 9.16 -28.29
N VAL A 61 -3.65 9.17 -27.12
CA VAL A 61 -2.21 8.88 -27.02
C VAL A 61 -2.09 7.41 -26.67
N VAL A 62 -1.52 6.63 -27.57
CA VAL A 62 -1.17 5.23 -27.31
C VAL A 62 0.15 5.25 -26.56
N LEU A 63 0.20 4.55 -25.43
CA LEU A 63 1.40 4.34 -24.65
C LEU A 63 1.74 2.87 -24.69
N GLU A 64 2.98 2.56 -25.05
CA GLU A 64 3.48 1.20 -25.00
C GLU A 64 3.78 0.77 -23.54
N PRO A 65 3.72 -0.54 -23.23
CA PRO A 65 3.96 -1.01 -21.86
C PRO A 65 5.34 -0.63 -21.29
N ASP A 66 6.35 -0.54 -22.15
CA ASP A 66 7.73 -0.13 -21.82
C ASP A 66 7.85 1.38 -21.58
N GLU A 67 7.10 2.22 -22.32
CA GLU A 67 7.00 3.65 -22.03
C GLU A 67 6.43 3.89 -20.63
N ILE A 68 5.37 3.17 -20.27
CA ILE A 68 4.78 3.22 -18.93
C ILE A 68 5.80 2.74 -17.90
N ALA A 69 6.47 1.62 -18.14
CA ALA A 69 7.44 1.07 -17.21
C ALA A 69 8.62 2.04 -16.96
N SER A 70 9.11 2.71 -18.00
CA SER A 70 10.20 3.69 -17.89
C SER A 70 9.81 4.96 -17.13
N ALA A 71 8.52 5.30 -17.13
CA ALA A 71 7.99 6.44 -16.40
C ALA A 71 7.75 6.15 -14.91
N VAL A 72 7.75 4.87 -14.49
CA VAL A 72 7.62 4.50 -13.08
C VAL A 72 8.93 4.84 -12.36
N PRO A 73 8.90 5.69 -11.32
CA PRO A 73 10.10 5.97 -10.54
C PRO A 73 10.65 4.71 -9.88
N ASP A 74 11.97 4.57 -9.86
CA ASP A 74 12.65 3.51 -9.11
C ASP A 74 12.27 3.62 -7.62
N SER A 75 11.55 2.61 -7.12
CA SER A 75 11.20 2.51 -5.70
C SER A 75 12.15 1.53 -5.02
N ASP A 76 13.05 2.06 -4.19
CA ASP A 76 14.00 1.28 -3.38
C ASP A 76 13.35 0.61 -2.16
N LYS A 77 12.02 0.72 -2.02
CA LYS A 77 11.23 0.25 -0.88
C LYS A 77 11.82 0.70 0.46
N THR A 78 12.34 1.93 0.53
CA THR A 78 12.90 2.51 1.75
C THR A 78 12.06 3.69 2.23
N LEU A 79 11.59 3.61 3.47
CA LEU A 79 10.95 4.72 4.18
C LEU A 79 12.03 5.47 4.96
N SER A 80 12.39 6.67 4.50
CA SER A 80 13.37 7.51 5.20
C SER A 80 12.67 8.44 6.18
N ILE A 81 13.01 8.35 7.47
CA ILE A 81 12.50 9.26 8.50
C ILE A 81 13.24 10.59 8.38
N THR A 82 12.50 11.67 8.15
CA THR A 82 13.05 13.03 8.05
C THR A 82 12.94 13.80 9.38
N ALA A 83 11.86 13.58 10.12
CA ALA A 83 11.60 14.27 11.39
C ALA A 83 10.69 13.43 12.29
N PHE A 84 10.75 13.71 13.59
CA PHE A 84 9.82 13.23 14.60
C PHE A 84 8.97 14.41 15.05
N ILE A 85 7.66 14.26 15.02
CA ILE A 85 6.70 15.33 15.29
C ILE A 85 5.68 14.78 16.31
N PRO A 86 5.29 15.56 17.33
CA PRO A 86 4.20 15.20 18.23
C PRO A 86 2.91 14.90 17.46
N CYS A 87 2.15 13.90 17.91
CA CYS A 87 0.93 13.48 17.21
C CYS A 87 -0.14 14.59 17.14
N ASP A 88 -0.18 15.49 18.12
CA ASP A 88 -1.14 16.59 18.22
C ASP A 88 -0.80 17.78 17.29
N GLU A 89 0.39 17.82 16.71
CA GLU A 89 0.75 18.79 15.66
C GLU A 89 0.26 18.37 14.26
N ILE A 90 -0.20 17.12 14.09
CA ILE A 90 -0.72 16.61 12.82
C ILE A 90 -2.26 16.67 12.86
N ASP A 91 -2.85 17.51 12.01
CA ASP A 91 -4.30 17.56 11.85
C ASP A 91 -4.85 16.23 11.31
N ASP A 92 -5.91 15.72 11.93
CA ASP A 92 -6.56 14.47 11.58
C ASP A 92 -6.98 14.38 10.11
N VAL A 93 -7.20 15.52 9.44
CA VAL A 93 -7.52 15.60 8.01
C VAL A 93 -6.43 14.98 7.11
N TYR A 94 -5.20 14.88 7.60
CA TYR A 94 -4.09 14.28 6.86
C TYR A 94 -4.00 12.75 7.01
N PHE A 95 -4.79 12.13 7.89
CA PHE A 95 -4.84 10.67 8.02
C PHE A 95 -5.81 10.05 7.01
N ASP A 96 -5.31 9.22 6.09
CA ASP A 96 -6.14 8.41 5.17
C ASP A 96 -6.33 6.98 5.70
N LYS A 97 -5.28 6.16 5.59
CA LYS A 97 -5.32 4.75 5.99
C LYS A 97 -4.26 4.45 7.03
N PRO A 98 -4.65 4.03 8.24
CA PRO A 98 -3.70 3.65 9.26
C PRO A 98 -3.10 2.27 8.94
N TYR A 99 -1.80 2.16 9.17
CA TYR A 99 -1.04 0.92 9.06
C TYR A 99 -0.29 0.66 10.36
N TYR A 100 -0.25 -0.60 10.78
CA TYR A 100 0.72 -1.07 11.75
C TYR A 100 2.04 -1.34 11.05
N LEU A 101 3.12 -0.78 11.58
CA LEU A 101 4.49 -1.08 11.17
C LEU A 101 5.08 -2.07 12.18
N ALA A 102 5.67 -3.16 11.70
CA ALA A 102 6.33 -4.15 12.55
C ALA A 102 7.68 -4.57 11.96
N PRO A 103 8.67 -4.94 12.78
CA PRO A 103 9.96 -5.41 12.30
C PRO A 103 9.80 -6.74 11.54
N GLN A 104 10.70 -6.96 10.58
CA GLN A 104 10.98 -8.29 10.04
C GLN A 104 12.17 -8.91 10.77
N GLU A 105 12.48 -10.15 10.41
CA GLU A 105 13.63 -10.89 10.92
C GLU A 105 14.92 -10.05 10.79
N MET A 106 15.74 -10.03 11.84
CA MET A 106 16.98 -9.24 11.96
C MET A 106 16.77 -7.72 12.09
N GLY A 107 15.52 -7.24 12.21
CA GLY A 107 15.18 -5.82 12.41
C GLY A 107 14.67 -5.47 13.79
N GLU A 108 14.50 -6.46 14.68
CA GLU A 108 13.76 -6.32 15.94
C GLU A 108 14.41 -5.33 16.91
N GLU A 109 15.73 -5.40 17.07
CA GLU A 109 16.48 -4.57 18.03
C GLU A 109 16.51 -3.10 17.60
N ALA A 110 16.85 -2.83 16.33
CA ALA A 110 16.87 -1.48 15.78
C ALA A 110 15.47 -0.85 15.77
N PHE A 111 14.43 -1.64 15.48
CA PHE A 111 13.05 -1.18 15.56
C PHE A 111 12.60 -0.89 17.00
N ALA A 112 12.99 -1.73 17.96
CA ALA A 112 12.69 -1.50 19.37
C ALA A 112 13.32 -0.21 19.88
N LEU A 113 14.58 0.06 19.51
CA LEU A 113 15.27 1.30 19.87
C LEU A 113 14.57 2.54 19.31
N LEU A 114 14.16 2.51 18.04
CA LEU A 114 13.37 3.59 17.43
C LEU A 114 12.05 3.81 18.19
N ARG A 115 11.29 2.73 18.42
CA ARG A 115 10.00 2.76 19.10
C ARG A 115 10.11 3.34 20.51
N ASP A 116 11.12 2.89 21.27
CA ASP A 116 11.26 3.29 22.66
C ASP A 116 11.80 4.73 22.75
N GLY A 117 12.71 5.14 21.86
CA GLY A 117 13.10 6.55 21.72
C GLY A 117 11.93 7.48 21.40
N MET A 118 10.97 7.04 20.56
CA MET A 118 9.75 7.81 20.27
C MET A 118 8.76 7.91 21.43
N LYS A 119 8.85 7.06 22.47
CA LYS A 119 7.98 7.15 23.65
C LYS A 119 8.50 8.11 24.72
N GLU A 120 9.81 8.34 24.72
CA GLU A 120 10.50 9.20 25.68
C GLU A 120 10.61 10.65 25.20
N ALA A 121 10.41 10.89 23.90
CA ALA A 121 10.37 12.19 23.25
C ALA A 121 8.98 12.83 23.34
#